data_AF-A0A7Y3DTU4-F1
#
_entry.id   AF-A0A7Y3DTU4-F1
#
_cell.length_a   1.000
_cell.length_b   1.000
_cell.length_c   1.000
_cell.angle_alpha   90.00
_cell.angle_beta   90.00
_cell.angle_gamma   90.00
#
_symmetry.space_group_name_H-M   'P 1'
#
loop_
_entity.id
_entity.type
_entity.pdbx_description
1 polymer ?
#
loop_
_entity_poly.entity_id
_entity_poly.type
_entity_poly.pdbx_seq_one_letter_code
_entity_poly.pdbx_strand_id
1 'polypeptide(L)'
;SNGLTLLDVGGDDAGAMVLASLADAFKDIEVQMLQVVNPLRPQTSTVAGCLKIRNDIEAAAKMTITGLIGNANLIAETSSKEIYSGYEFIQALSTQSGLPVEFVTVAQEILPGIDTKRFACPVLAIARQLVPPWLKAQEFGDPLN
;
A
#
# COMPACT_ATOMS: atom_id res chain seq x y z
N SER A 1 5.44 6.64 -26.38
CA SER A 1 5.09 6.81 -24.96
C SER A 1 5.40 5.49 -24.27
N ASN A 2 6.33 5.46 -23.31
CA ASN A 2 6.39 4.31 -22.40
C ASN A 2 5.16 4.42 -21.51
N GLY A 3 4.16 3.57 -21.74
CA GLY A 3 2.98 3.51 -20.90
C GLY A 3 3.34 2.94 -19.53
N LEU A 4 2.83 3.54 -18.47
CA LEU A 4 2.86 2.94 -17.13
C LEU A 4 1.67 1.99 -17.01
N THR A 5 1.94 0.73 -16.67
CA THR A 5 0.91 -0.26 -16.36
C THR A 5 0.87 -0.47 -14.85
N LEU A 6 -0.30 -0.26 -14.24
CA LEU A 6 -0.55 -0.56 -12.85
C LEU A 6 -1.46 -1.78 -12.75
N LEU A 7 -1.05 -2.76 -11.95
CA LEU A 7 -1.82 -3.96 -11.67
C LEU A 7 -2.16 -3.96 -10.17
N ASP A 8 -3.45 -3.92 -9.85
CA ASP A 8 -3.93 -4.13 -8.49
C ASP A 8 -4.27 -5.61 -8.31
N VAL A 9 -3.59 -6.27 -7.37
CA VAL A 9 -3.68 -7.70 -7.16
C VAL A 9 -3.86 -7.99 -5.68
N GLY A 10 -4.81 -8.87 -5.35
CA GLY A 10 -5.06 -9.28 -3.98
C GLY A 10 -3.84 -9.95 -3.33
N GLY A 11 -3.67 -9.73 -2.03
CA GLY A 11 -2.62 -10.39 -1.23
C GLY A 11 -3.00 -11.81 -0.74
N ASP A 12 -3.82 -12.53 -1.51
CA ASP A 12 -4.30 -13.88 -1.23
C ASP A 12 -3.80 -14.88 -2.29
N ASP A 13 -4.15 -16.16 -2.11
CA ASP A 13 -3.73 -17.23 -3.02
C ASP A 13 -4.15 -16.97 -4.47
N ALA A 14 -5.33 -16.38 -4.67
CA ALA A 14 -5.85 -16.06 -6.00
C ALA A 14 -5.03 -14.96 -6.67
N GLY A 15 -4.73 -13.87 -5.95
CA GLY A 15 -3.86 -12.81 -6.46
C GLY A 15 -2.43 -13.30 -6.74
N ALA A 16 -1.88 -14.15 -5.88
CA ALA A 16 -0.57 -14.76 -6.11
C ALA A 16 -0.53 -15.62 -7.39
N MET A 17 -1.59 -16.38 -7.68
CA MET A 17 -1.70 -17.14 -8.94
C MET A 17 -1.75 -16.23 -10.17
N VAL A 18 -2.44 -15.09 -10.10
CA VAL A 18 -2.46 -14.11 -11.19
C VAL A 18 -1.05 -13.59 -11.49
N LEU A 19 -0.29 -13.20 -10.46
CA LEU A 19 1.10 -12.76 -10.63
C LEU A 19 1.99 -13.86 -11.22
N ALA A 20 1.86 -15.09 -10.73
CA ALA A 20 2.61 -16.23 -11.25
C ALA A 20 2.38 -16.46 -12.76
N SER A 21 1.14 -16.29 -13.22
CA SER A 21 0.79 -16.44 -14.65
C SER A 21 1.42 -15.36 -15.54
N LEU A 22 1.79 -14.22 -14.96
CA LEU A 22 2.38 -13.08 -15.67
C LEU A 22 3.91 -13.02 -15.55
N ALA A 23 4.52 -13.84 -14.69
CA ALA A 23 5.96 -13.80 -14.41
C ALA A 23 6.82 -13.93 -15.68
N ASP A 24 6.47 -14.83 -16.60
CA ASP A 24 7.20 -15.02 -17.86
C ASP A 24 7.10 -13.79 -18.78
N ALA A 25 5.96 -13.09 -18.77
CA ALA A 25 5.76 -11.86 -19.54
C ALA A 25 6.57 -10.68 -18.99
N PHE A 26 6.97 -10.75 -17.72
CA PHE A 26 7.71 -9.70 -17.03
C PHE A 26 9.22 -9.94 -16.95
N LYS A 27 9.71 -11.10 -17.40
CA LYS A 27 11.12 -11.50 -17.29
C LYS A 27 12.10 -10.43 -17.79
N ASP A 28 11.80 -9.77 -18.90
CA ASP A 28 12.69 -8.80 -19.54
C ASP A 28 12.24 -7.34 -19.28
N ILE A 29 11.39 -7.13 -18.28
CA ILE A 29 10.83 -5.82 -17.89
C ILE A 29 11.17 -5.56 -16.43
N GLU A 30 11.61 -4.34 -16.13
CA GLU A 30 11.77 -3.90 -14.76
C GLU A 30 10.39 -3.75 -14.11
N VAL A 31 10.09 -4.59 -13.11
CA VAL A 31 8.84 -4.53 -12.36
C VAL A 31 9.08 -4.04 -10.95
N GLN A 32 8.32 -3.02 -10.55
CA GLN A 32 8.21 -2.61 -9.15
C GLN A 32 7.00 -3.32 -8.52
N MET A 33 7.28 -4.25 -7.62
CA MET A 33 6.25 -4.99 -6.90
C MET A 33 6.12 -4.44 -5.48
N LEU A 34 5.04 -3.71 -5.21
CA LEU A 34 4.85 -3.00 -3.94
C LEU A 34 3.86 -3.73 -3.04
N GLN A 35 4.26 -4.01 -1.79
CA GLN A 35 3.37 -4.59 -0.79
C GLN A 35 2.62 -3.48 -0.05
N VAL A 36 1.30 -3.44 -0.20
CA VAL A 36 0.42 -2.52 0.53
C VAL A 36 0.06 -3.11 1.89
N VAL A 37 0.44 -2.42 2.97
CA VAL A 37 0.29 -2.92 4.34
C VAL A 37 -0.68 -2.05 5.11
N ASN A 38 -1.74 -2.67 5.63
CA ASN A 38 -2.67 -2.04 6.56
C ASN A 38 -2.59 -2.73 7.93
N PRO A 39 -1.94 -2.13 8.94
CA PRO A 39 -1.77 -2.76 10.25
C PRO A 39 -3.08 -2.92 11.04
N LEU A 40 -4.18 -2.37 10.55
CA LEU A 40 -5.50 -2.40 11.20
C LEU A 40 -6.35 -3.59 10.73
N ARG A 41 -5.76 -4.54 9.99
CA ARG A 41 -6.39 -5.80 9.57
C ARG A 41 -5.77 -6.99 10.30
N PRO A 42 -6.55 -8.03 10.65
CA PRO A 42 -6.04 -9.18 11.39
C PRO A 42 -4.80 -9.82 10.77
N GLN A 43 -4.79 -10.01 9.44
CA GLN A 43 -3.72 -10.70 8.70
C GLN A 43 -2.40 -9.92 8.70
N THR A 44 -2.46 -8.60 8.76
CA THR A 44 -1.31 -7.69 8.65
C THR A 44 -1.08 -6.89 9.94
N SER A 45 -1.66 -7.33 11.06
CA SER A 45 -1.58 -6.63 12.36
C SER A 45 -0.24 -6.77 13.08
N THR A 46 0.66 -7.62 12.57
CA THR A 46 2.00 -7.83 13.14
C THR A 46 3.07 -7.82 12.06
N VAL A 47 4.28 -7.39 12.40
CA VAL A 47 5.43 -7.40 11.48
C VAL A 47 5.72 -8.81 10.99
N ALA A 48 5.72 -9.80 11.90
CA ALA A 48 5.92 -11.21 11.55
C ALA A 48 4.83 -11.72 10.58
N GLY A 49 3.57 -11.35 10.77
CA GLY A 49 2.48 -11.68 9.85
C GLY A 49 2.70 -11.07 8.45
N CYS A 50 3.12 -9.81 8.38
CA CYS A 50 3.41 -9.15 7.10
C CYS A 50 4.59 -9.81 6.36
N LEU A 51 5.66 -10.16 7.08
CA LEU A 51 6.81 -10.87 6.53
C LEU A 51 6.43 -12.27 6.02
N LYS A 52 5.55 -12.99 6.75
CA LYS A 52 5.03 -14.27 6.29
C LYS A 52 4.26 -14.11 4.97
N ILE A 53 3.31 -13.17 4.92
CA ILE A 53 2.52 -12.88 3.71
C ILE A 53 3.44 -12.52 2.55
N ARG A 54 4.47 -11.69 2.78
CA ARG A 54 5.48 -11.36 1.78
C ARG A 54 6.12 -12.62 1.21
N ASN A 55 6.66 -13.48 2.07
CA ASN A 55 7.36 -14.69 1.64
C ASN A 55 6.42 -15.65 0.87
N ASP A 56 5.16 -15.78 1.30
CA ASP A 56 4.16 -16.60 0.62
C ASP A 56 3.87 -16.06 -0.80
N ILE A 57 3.68 -14.74 -0.93
CA ILE A 57 3.46 -14.07 -2.22
C ILE A 57 4.66 -14.24 -3.14
N GLU A 58 5.89 -13.97 -2.65
CA GLU A 58 7.10 -14.09 -3.46
C GLU A 58 7.33 -15.52 -3.95
N ALA A 59 7.09 -16.51 -3.09
CA ALA A 59 7.22 -17.91 -3.44
C ALA A 59 6.21 -18.35 -4.52
N ALA A 60 4.96 -17.92 -4.40
CA ALA A 60 3.90 -18.26 -5.35
C ALA A 60 4.05 -17.50 -6.68
N ALA A 61 4.32 -16.20 -6.63
CA ALA A 61 4.46 -15.34 -7.81
C ALA A 61 5.78 -15.54 -8.55
N LYS A 62 6.81 -16.07 -7.89
CA LYS A 62 8.21 -16.09 -8.39
C LYS A 62 8.73 -14.70 -8.74
N MET A 63 8.25 -13.70 -8.01
CA MET A 63 8.63 -12.30 -8.13
C MET A 63 9.01 -11.77 -6.75
N THR A 64 9.91 -10.78 -6.71
CA THR A 64 10.38 -10.20 -5.45
C THR A 64 9.63 -8.90 -5.18
N ILE A 65 9.17 -8.73 -3.94
CA ILE A 65 8.60 -7.45 -3.49
C ILE A 65 9.75 -6.46 -3.33
N THR A 66 9.62 -5.30 -3.97
CA THR A 66 10.68 -4.28 -4.06
C THR A 66 10.48 -3.10 -3.13
N GLY A 67 9.28 -2.92 -2.58
CA GLY A 67 8.97 -1.78 -1.70
C GLY A 67 7.68 -1.96 -0.91
N LEU A 68 7.50 -1.09 0.08
CA LEU A 68 6.37 -1.11 1.01
C LEU A 68 5.55 0.18 0.88
N ILE A 69 4.22 0.03 0.98
CA ILE A 69 3.29 1.15 1.10
C ILE A 69 2.55 1.03 2.43
N GLY A 70 2.62 2.07 3.27
CA GLY A 70 1.85 2.13 4.51
C GLY A 70 0.44 2.65 4.25
N ASN A 71 -0.57 1.83 4.47
CA ASN A 71 -1.99 2.16 4.26
C ASN A 71 -2.81 1.88 5.52
N ALA A 72 -2.52 2.59 6.60
CA ALA A 72 -3.28 2.52 7.85
C ALA A 72 -4.67 3.12 7.64
N ASN A 73 -5.67 2.24 7.54
CA ASN A 73 -6.99 2.64 7.06
C ASN A 73 -8.10 1.77 7.67
N LEU A 74 -9.01 2.43 8.41
CA LEU A 74 -10.29 1.89 8.90
C LEU A 74 -11.49 2.56 8.21
N ILE A 75 -11.28 3.00 6.96
CA ILE A 75 -12.27 3.71 6.16
C ILE A 75 -12.68 4.99 6.88
N ALA A 76 -13.91 5.06 7.42
CA ALA A 76 -14.46 6.25 8.06
C ALA A 76 -13.94 6.46 9.49
N GLU A 77 -13.34 5.43 10.10
CA GLU A 77 -12.83 5.47 11.46
C GLU A 77 -11.33 5.79 11.53
N THR A 78 -10.68 6.00 10.39
CA THR A 78 -9.27 6.39 10.35
C THR A 78 -9.11 7.78 10.95
N SER A 79 -8.25 7.92 11.97
CA SER A 79 -7.87 9.22 12.50
C SER A 79 -6.36 9.45 12.33
N SER A 80 -5.90 10.67 12.67
CA SER A 80 -4.46 10.98 12.65
C SER A 80 -3.65 10.06 13.56
N LYS A 81 -4.26 9.55 14.65
CA LYS A 81 -3.61 8.58 15.54
C LYS A 81 -3.25 7.30 14.79
N GLU A 82 -4.18 6.73 14.03
CA GLU A 82 -3.97 5.53 13.24
C GLU A 82 -2.95 5.75 12.11
N ILE A 83 -2.92 6.95 11.51
CA ILE A 83 -1.90 7.31 10.51
C ILE A 83 -0.50 7.29 11.13
N TYR A 84 -0.30 7.94 12.29
CA TYR A 84 1.02 7.97 12.93
C TYR A 84 1.45 6.59 13.46
N SER A 85 0.56 5.86 14.14
CA SER A 85 0.90 4.51 14.62
C SER A 85 1.14 3.53 13.48
N GLY A 86 0.39 3.68 12.38
CA GLY A 86 0.62 2.92 11.16
C GLY A 86 1.96 3.21 10.49
N TYR A 87 2.41 4.47 10.55
CA TYR A 87 3.74 4.83 10.07
C TYR A 87 4.87 4.27 10.96
N GLU A 88 4.71 4.29 12.28
CA GLU A 88 5.66 3.62 13.18
C GLU A 88 5.74 2.11 12.88
N PHE A 89 4.59 1.48 12.61
CA PHE A 89 4.53 0.08 12.23
C PHE A 89 5.24 -0.20 10.90
N ILE A 90 4.97 0.58 9.84
CA ILE A 90 5.58 0.33 8.52
C ILE A 90 7.09 0.55 8.55
N GLN A 91 7.57 1.47 9.39
CA GLN A 91 9.01 1.66 9.61
C GLN A 91 9.67 0.47 10.32
N ALA A 92 9.01 -0.13 11.30
CA ALA A 92 9.48 -1.37 11.92
C ALA A 92 9.51 -2.54 10.91
N LEU A 93 8.49 -2.66 10.05
CA LEU A 93 8.48 -3.66 8.97
C LEU A 93 9.58 -3.40 7.95
N SER A 94 9.79 -2.15 7.53
CA SER A 94 10.89 -1.76 6.63
C SER A 94 12.25 -2.14 7.20
N THR A 95 12.50 -1.81 8.47
CA THR A 95 13.74 -2.16 9.16
C THR A 95 14.00 -3.67 9.18
N GLN A 96 12.96 -4.48 9.46
CA GLN A 96 13.12 -5.94 9.50
C GLN A 96 13.22 -6.60 8.11
N SER A 97 12.51 -6.05 7.12
CA SER A 97 12.46 -6.61 5.76
C SER A 97 13.63 -6.17 4.88
N GLY A 98 14.27 -5.04 5.20
CA GLY A 98 15.26 -4.37 4.37
C GLY A 98 14.66 -3.60 3.18
N LEU A 99 13.33 -3.51 3.08
CA LEU A 99 12.64 -2.88 1.96
C LEU A 99 12.38 -1.40 2.22
N PRO A 100 12.49 -0.53 1.20
CA PRO A 100 12.14 0.88 1.33
C PRO A 100 10.63 1.06 1.57
N VAL A 101 10.28 2.09 2.34
CA VAL A 101 8.91 2.61 2.40
C VAL A 101 8.77 3.65 1.29
N GLU A 102 8.07 3.29 0.21
CA GLU A 102 7.91 4.17 -0.96
C GLU A 102 7.06 5.39 -0.62
N PHE A 103 5.97 5.17 0.13
CA PHE A 103 5.11 6.22 0.66
C PHE A 103 4.13 5.67 1.70
N VAL A 104 3.49 6.58 2.41
CA VAL A 104 2.29 6.29 3.20
C VAL A 104 1.08 6.97 2.59
N THR A 105 -0.10 6.38 2.74
CA THR A 105 -1.35 6.98 2.26
C THR A 105 -2.08 7.68 3.39
N VAL A 106 -2.66 8.83 3.10
CA VAL A 106 -3.50 9.60 4.03
C VAL A 106 -4.75 10.05 3.29
N ALA A 107 -5.93 9.83 3.87
CA ALA A 107 -7.18 10.34 3.30
C ALA A 107 -7.16 11.87 3.24
N GLN A 108 -7.64 12.47 2.15
CA GLN A 108 -7.62 13.92 1.93
C GLN A 108 -8.28 14.69 3.09
N GLU A 109 -9.32 14.15 3.70
CA GLU A 109 -10.03 14.77 4.81
C GLU A 109 -9.20 14.81 6.11
N ILE A 110 -8.27 13.87 6.27
CA ILE A 110 -7.41 13.74 7.45
C ILE A 110 -6.13 14.56 7.25
N LEU A 111 -5.66 14.70 6.01
CA LEU A 111 -4.39 15.32 5.66
C LEU A 111 -4.15 16.71 6.30
N PRO A 112 -5.15 17.63 6.41
CA PRO A 112 -4.95 18.91 7.09
C PRO A 112 -4.54 18.79 8.57
N GLY A 113 -4.87 17.67 9.22
CA GLY A 113 -4.49 17.37 10.61
C GLY A 113 -3.18 16.58 10.75
N ILE A 114 -2.45 16.35 9.65
CA ILE A 114 -1.20 15.59 9.63
C ILE A 114 -0.01 16.53 9.45
N ASP A 115 0.97 16.43 10.33
CA ASP A 115 2.28 17.04 10.14
C ASP A 115 3.13 16.11 9.26
N THR A 116 3.16 16.42 7.96
CA THR A 116 3.88 15.61 6.96
C THR A 116 5.39 15.59 7.17
N LYS A 117 5.95 16.51 7.98
CA LYS A 117 7.39 16.53 8.30
C LYS A 117 7.81 15.38 9.22
N ARG A 118 6.85 14.70 9.87
CA ARG A 118 7.11 13.52 10.71
C ARG A 118 7.39 12.27 9.89
N PHE A 119 7.14 12.29 8.57
CA PHE A 119 7.36 11.16 7.68
C PHE A 119 8.66 11.37 6.91
N ALA A 120 9.49 10.33 6.88
CA ALA A 120 10.74 10.32 6.12
C ALA A 120 10.52 9.91 4.66
N CYS A 121 9.33 9.39 4.34
CA CYS A 121 8.89 9.05 3.00
C CYS A 121 7.79 10.02 2.52
N PRO A 122 7.50 10.07 1.22
CA PRO A 122 6.34 10.79 0.69
C PRO A 122 5.02 10.40 1.35
N VAL A 123 4.09 11.36 1.41
CA VAL A 123 2.71 11.15 1.83
C VAL A 123 1.82 11.29 0.60
N LEU A 124 1.15 10.19 0.23
CA LEU A 124 0.19 10.17 -0.87
C LEU A 124 -1.22 10.45 -0.35
N ALA A 125 -1.79 11.57 -0.78
CA ALA A 125 -3.19 11.89 -0.49
C ALA A 125 -4.12 10.98 -1.32
N ILE A 126 -5.05 10.29 -0.66
CA ILE A 126 -6.03 9.41 -1.32
C ILE A 126 -7.45 9.90 -1.10
N ALA A 127 -8.29 9.75 -2.12
CA ALA A 127 -9.71 10.09 -2.08
C ALA A 127 -10.55 8.83 -2.30
N ARG A 128 -11.62 8.67 -1.51
CA ARG A 128 -12.49 7.50 -1.61
C ARG A 128 -13.42 7.63 -2.83
N GLN A 129 -13.19 6.80 -3.85
CA GLN A 129 -14.05 6.69 -5.04
C GLN A 129 -15.15 5.63 -4.89
N LEU A 130 -14.83 4.50 -4.26
CA LEU A 130 -15.79 3.42 -4.00
C LEU A 130 -16.60 3.72 -2.74
N VAL A 131 -17.79 4.27 -2.94
CA VAL A 131 -18.74 4.64 -1.89
C VAL A 131 -20.08 3.93 -2.11
N PRO A 132 -20.83 3.64 -1.03
CA PRO A 132 -22.20 3.16 -1.18
C PRO A 132 -23.08 4.22 -1.87
N PRO A 133 -24.22 3.84 -2.48
CA PRO A 133 -25.04 4.73 -3.33
C PRO A 133 -25.54 6.01 -2.65
N TRP A 134 -25.59 6.05 -1.32
CA TRP A 134 -26.05 7.19 -0.53
C TRP A 134 -24.94 8.16 -0.11
N LEU A 135 -23.68 7.86 -0.43
CA LEU A 135 -22.54 8.73 -0.18
C LEU A 135 -22.01 9.28 -1.51
N LYS A 136 -21.51 10.52 -1.50
CA LYS A 136 -20.80 11.08 -2.66
C LYS A 136 -19.34 10.65 -2.61
N ALA A 137 -18.83 10.19 -3.75
CA ALA A 137 -17.40 9.99 -3.92
C ALA A 137 -16.70 11.34 -3.79
N GLN A 138 -15.50 11.34 -3.20
CA GLN A 138 -14.71 12.55 -3.15
C GLN A 138 -14.02 12.76 -4.49
N GLU A 139 -14.07 13.98 -5.02
CA GLU A 139 -13.32 14.30 -6.23
C GLU A 139 -11.86 14.54 -5.87
N PHE A 140 -10.94 14.06 -6.70
CA PHE A 140 -9.57 14.59 -6.65
C PHE A 140 -9.66 16.05 -7.11
N GLY A 141 -9.22 16.99 -6.27
CA GLY A 141 -9.01 18.37 -6.73
C GLY A 141 -8.16 18.37 -8.00
N ASP A 142 -8.44 19.31 -8.90
CA ASP A 142 -7.77 19.40 -10.20
C ASP A 142 -6.24 19.39 -10.01
N PRO A 143 -5.49 18.39 -10.51
CA PRO A 143 -4.05 18.27 -10.26
C PRO A 143 -3.20 19.37 -10.92
N LEU A 144 -3.85 20.32 -11.60
CA LEU A 144 -3.25 21.44 -12.35
C LEU A 144 -3.57 22.83 -11.79
N ASN A 145 -4.16 22.94 -10.59
CA ASN A 145 -4.32 24.22 -9.89
C ASN A 145 -3.26 24.41 -8.79
#